data_AF-V5HF17-F1
#
_entry.id   AF-V5HF17-F1
#
_cell.length_a   1.000
_cell.length_b   1.000
_cell.length_c   1.000
_cell.angle_alpha   90.00
_cell.angle_beta   90.00
_cell.angle_gamma   90.00
#
_symmetry.space_group_name_H-M   'P 1'
#
loop_
_entity.id
_entity.type
_entity.pdbx_description
1 polymer ?
#
loop_
_entity_poly.entity_id
_entity_poly.type
_entity_poly.pdbx_seq_one_letter_code
_entity_poly.pdbx_strand_id
1 'polypeptide(L)' 'MLSQQSILSPLALAYLFLVAIRTSVPTSKAEPSTDTKLWALLVAGSNEYYNYRHQADICHAYHVLHNHGIPD' A
#
# COMPACT_ATOMS: atom_id res chain seq x y z
N MET A 1 5.98 59.83 2.21
CA MET A 1 6.35 58.88 1.16
C MET A 1 6.31 57.48 1.76
N LEU A 2 5.14 56.85 1.67
CA LEU A 2 4.89 55.53 2.24
C LEU A 2 5.36 54.45 1.27
N SER A 3 5.96 53.40 1.86
CA SER A 3 5.69 52.02 1.47
C SER A 3 6.45 51.46 0.26
N GLN A 4 7.78 51.33 0.41
CA GLN A 4 8.52 50.29 -0.29
C GLN A 4 8.26 48.95 0.42
N GLN A 5 7.08 48.35 0.21
CA GLN A 5 6.85 46.99 0.68
C GLN A 5 7.70 46.06 -0.18
N SER A 6 8.64 45.40 0.45
CA SER A 6 9.41 44.28 -0.08
C SER A 6 8.47 43.12 -0.41
N ILE A 7 7.85 43.17 -1.59
CA ILE A 7 7.01 42.11 -2.14
C ILE A 7 7.94 40.94 -2.48
N LEU A 8 7.81 39.83 -1.77
CA LEU A 8 8.51 38.59 -2.10
C LEU A 8 8.26 38.27 -3.58
N SER A 9 9.35 38.07 -4.34
CA SER A 9 9.29 37.69 -5.75
C SER A 9 8.34 36.49 -5.97
N PRO A 10 7.54 36.47 -7.05
CA PRO A 10 6.62 35.37 -7.33
C PRO A 10 7.33 34.01 -7.41
N LEU A 11 8.62 34.00 -7.79
CA LEU A 11 9.45 32.79 -7.79
C LEU A 11 9.77 32.30 -6.38
N ALA A 12 9.99 33.22 -5.43
CA ALA A 12 10.21 32.87 -4.02
C ALA A 12 8.93 32.29 -3.41
N LEU A 13 7.77 32.84 -3.77
CA LEU A 13 6.49 32.32 -3.32
C LEU A 13 6.19 30.92 -3.91
N ALA A 14 6.47 30.72 -5.20
CA ALA A 14 6.34 29.41 -5.85
C ALA A 14 7.29 28.37 -5.26
N TYR A 15 8.52 28.76 -4.93
CA TYR A 15 9.49 27.88 -4.27
C TYR A 15 9.02 27.48 -2.87
N LEU A 16 8.56 28.45 -2.06
CA LEU A 16 8.01 28.17 -0.73
C LEU A 16 6.77 27.27 -0.80
N PHE A 17 5.92 27.45 -1.81
CA PHE A 17 4.75 26.60 -2.01
C PHE A 17 5.13 25.16 -2.38
N LEU A 18 6.12 24.96 -3.27
CA LEU A 18 6.61 23.63 -3.62
C LEU A 18 7.29 22.92 -2.44
N VAL A 19 8.01 23.66 -1.60
CA VAL A 19 8.62 23.13 -0.36
C VAL A 19 7.53 22.74 0.64
N ALA A 20 6.50 23.58 0.82
CA ALA A 20 5.38 23.30 1.72
C ALA A 20 4.60 22.04 1.30
N ILE A 21 4.39 21.83 -0.01
CA ILE A 21 3.77 20.61 -0.54
C ILE A 21 4.62 19.37 -0.22
N ARG A 22 5.96 19.45 -0.37
CA ARG A 22 6.83 18.30 -0.05
C ARG A 22 6.79 17.91 1.43
N THR A 23 6.66 18.88 2.34
CA THR A 23 6.59 18.61 3.78
C THR A 23 5.23 18.12 4.25
N SER A 24 4.16 18.41 3.50
CA SER A 24 2.79 18.07 3.92
C SER A 24 2.34 16.69 3.47
N VAL A 25 3.08 15.99 2.61
CA VAL A 25 2.78 14.59 2.25
C VAL A 25 3.07 13.70 3.46
N PRO A 26 2.05 13.17 4.15
CA PRO A 26 2.27 12.24 5.22
C PRO A 26 2.81 10.94 4.59
N THR A 27 4.11 10.70 4.74
CA THR A 27 4.70 9.41 4.37
C THR A 27 4.45 8.46 5.54
N SER A 28 3.20 8.14 5.83
CA SER A 28 2.89 6.98 6.69
C SER A 28 3.15 5.73 5.85
N LYS A 29 4.43 5.44 5.59
CA LYS A 29 4.80 4.06 5.31
C LYS A 29 4.50 3.33 6.61
N ALA A 30 3.47 2.49 6.59
CA ALA A 30 3.32 1.50 7.63
C ALA A 30 4.63 0.70 7.62
N GLU A 31 5.47 0.94 8.63
CA GLU A 31 6.63 0.09 8.85
C GLU A 31 6.10 -1.33 8.93
N PRO A 32 6.64 -2.29 8.16
CA PRO A 32 6.28 -3.69 8.33
C PRO A 32 6.70 -4.06 9.75
N SER A 33 5.77 -3.97 10.70
CA SER A 33 6.01 -4.49 12.03
C SER A 33 6.27 -5.97 11.84
N THR A 34 7.40 -6.45 12.36
CA THR A 34 7.77 -7.87 12.37
C THR A 34 6.74 -8.76 13.08
N ASP A 35 5.69 -8.15 13.63
CA ASP A 35 4.60 -8.75 14.39
C ASP A 35 3.25 -8.76 13.63
N THR A 36 3.15 -8.17 12.43
CA THR A 36 1.91 -8.31 11.63
C THR A 36 1.87 -9.70 11.01
N LYS A 37 1.07 -10.59 11.62
CA LYS A 37 0.84 -11.94 11.09
C LYS A 37 -0.23 -11.91 9.98
N LEU A 38 0.14 -12.40 8.80
CA LEU A 38 -0.81 -12.62 7.71
C LEU A 38 -1.52 -13.97 7.91
N TRP A 39 -2.84 -13.98 7.74
CA TRP A 39 -3.68 -15.18 7.85
C TRP A 39 -4.48 -15.37 6.57
N ALA A 40 -4.73 -16.63 6.21
CA ALA A 40 -5.55 -17.00 5.06
C ALA A 40 -6.54 -18.10 5.42
N LEU A 41 -7.76 -18.01 4.87
CA LEU A 41 -8.77 -19.06 4.92
C LEU A 41 -9.13 -19.42 3.48
N LEU A 42 -8.85 -20.65 3.07
CA LEU A 42 -9.09 -21.14 1.72
C LEU A 42 -10.24 -22.15 1.74
N VAL A 43 -11.28 -21.93 0.92
CA VAL A 43 -12.48 -22.78 0.88
C VAL A 43 -12.91 -23.05 -0.56
N ALA A 44 -13.02 -24.34 -0.93
CA ALA A 44 -13.66 -24.75 -2.16
C ALA A 44 -15.17 -24.92 -1.90
N GLY A 45 -16.01 -24.15 -2.60
CA GLY A 45 -17.47 -24.14 -2.38
C GLY A 45 -18.26 -25.25 -3.09
N SER A 46 -17.59 -26.27 -3.63
CA SER A 46 -18.24 -27.37 -4.34
C SER A 46 -17.34 -28.61 -4.43
N ASN A 47 -17.95 -29.73 -4.83
CA ASN A 47 -17.36 -31.06 -4.90
C ASN A 47 -17.51 -31.69 -6.31
N GLU A 48 -17.03 -32.93 -6.45
CA GLU A 48 -17.04 -33.77 -7.65
C GLU A 48 -16.12 -33.34 -8.81
N TYR A 49 -15.89 -34.30 -9.73
CA TYR A 49 -14.98 -34.17 -10.86
C TYR A 49 -15.30 -33.00 -11.80
N TYR A 50 -16.59 -32.76 -12.07
CA TYR A 50 -17.00 -31.63 -12.92
C TYR A 50 -16.60 -30.26 -12.32
N ASN A 51 -16.42 -30.17 -11.00
CA ASN A 51 -15.96 -28.96 -10.32
C ASN A 51 -14.52 -29.05 -9.82
N TYR A 52 -13.70 -29.96 -10.38
CA TYR A 52 -12.29 -30.12 -10.04
C TYR A 52 -11.53 -28.79 -9.96
N ARG A 53 -11.84 -27.86 -10.88
CA ARG A 53 -11.27 -26.51 -10.93
C ARG A 53 -11.30 -25.78 -9.58
N HIS A 54 -12.38 -25.90 -8.79
CA HIS A 54 -12.48 -25.18 -7.52
C HIS A 54 -11.53 -25.74 -6.45
N GLN A 55 -11.28 -27.05 -6.44
CA GLN A 55 -10.28 -27.65 -5.56
C GLN A 55 -8.85 -27.35 -6.06
N ALA A 56 -8.65 -27.37 -7.39
CA ALA A 56 -7.37 -27.01 -8.00
C ALA A 56 -6.97 -25.56 -7.70
N ASP A 57 -7.92 -24.62 -7.74
CA ASP A 57 -7.69 -23.21 -7.41
C ASP A 57 -7.25 -23.04 -5.93
N ILE A 58 -7.87 -23.78 -5.01
CA ILE A 58 -7.47 -23.76 -3.59
C ILE A 58 -6.09 -24.36 -3.37
N CYS A 59 -5.77 -25.49 -4.01
CA CYS A 59 -4.42 -26.08 -3.95
C CYS A 59 -3.36 -25.12 -4.51
N HIS A 60 -3.66 -24.43 -5.62
CA HIS A 60 -2.78 -23.40 -6.18
C HIS A 60 -2.58 -22.28 -5.15
N ALA A 61 -3.65 -21.71 -4.61
CA ALA A 61 -3.58 -20.63 -3.63
C ALA A 61 -2.76 -21.03 -2.39
N TYR A 62 -2.94 -22.26 -1.89
CA TYR A 62 -2.13 -22.81 -0.80
C TYR A 62 -0.65 -22.81 -1.15
N HIS A 63 -0.25 -23.35 -2.30
CA HIS A 63 1.15 -23.36 -2.70
C HIS A 63 1.74 -21.96 -2.86
N VAL A 64 0.97 -21.01 -3.39
CA VAL A 64 1.42 -19.61 -3.45
C VAL A 64 1.68 -19.08 -2.05
N LEU A 65 0.75 -19.22 -1.11
CA LEU A 65 0.89 -18.71 0.25
C LEU A 65 2.05 -19.38 1.01
N HIS A 66 2.12 -20.71 0.96
CA HIS A 66 3.18 -21.49 1.61
C HIS A 66 4.57 -21.12 1.06
N ASN A 67 4.70 -21.01 -0.27
CA ASN A 67 5.96 -20.62 -0.92
C ASN A 67 6.38 -19.17 -0.61
N HIS A 68 5.44 -18.31 -0.19
CA HIS A 68 5.72 -16.94 0.22
C HIS A 68 5.83 -16.79 1.75
N GLY A 69 5.98 -17.90 2.49
CA GLY A 69 6.32 -17.89 3.91
C GLY A 69 5.13 -17.75 4.86
N ILE A 70 3.91 -17.98 4.38
CA ILE A 70 2.74 -18.06 5.27
C ILE A 70 2.74 -19.45 5.94
N PRO A 71 2.79 -19.53 7.27
CA PRO A 71 2.82 -20.81 7.98
C PRO A 71 1.48 -21.55 7.87
N ASP A 72 1.55 -22.88 7.94
CA ASP A 72 0.39 -23.79 7.98
C ASP A 72 -0.44 -23.64 9.28
#